data_AF-A0AAP2Z3Y7-F1
#
_entry.id   AF-A0AAP2Z3Y7-F1
#
_cell.length_a   1.000
_cell.length_b   1.000
_cell.length_c   1.000
_cell.angle_alpha   90.00
_cell.angle_beta   90.00
_cell.angle_gamma   90.00
#
_symmetry.space_group_name_H-M   'P 1'
#
loop_
_entity.id
_entity.type
_entity.pdbx_description
1 polymer ?
#
loop_
_entity_poly.entity_id
_entity_poly.type
_entity_poly.pdbx_seq_one_letter_code
_entity_poly.pdbx_strand_id
1 'polypeptide(L)'
;MDRSTTRRRLLQVSAGTLLAGVAGCLGDERPRLFSDGDESDGDSGGGDGDGGGNDQWLADTRADATTLEDESGDARIDDHVVVPAGFELDGNLAAAGSVVLEDDAEIDGNLEAGEHVLLERDAAVDGNVDADGDVLLERDAEVDGDIATSGQVGLRSGAAVDGDVESADRVLLEEAAEIDGDVAGTHVRLGTDSAVSGDIDASGDVLVEADATVDGDIDAGQAVGIEADAAVGGDVEASGDVPVGRGATVDGDVSTDGPIELEADVEVGGDVTGERVIADSSASVDGDVTETE
;
A
#
# COMPACT_ATOMS: atom_id res chain seq x y z
N MET A 1 -16.54 42.47 -49.24
CA MET A 1 -16.75 42.81 -47.82
C MET A 1 -16.35 41.58 -47.06
N ASP A 2 -15.17 41.60 -46.45
CA ASP A 2 -14.60 40.43 -45.78
C ASP A 2 -13.82 40.91 -44.55
N ARG A 3 -14.10 40.26 -43.41
CA ARG A 3 -13.44 40.42 -42.11
C ARG A 3 -13.69 39.16 -41.27
N SER A 4 -13.10 38.04 -41.68
CA SER A 4 -12.75 37.00 -40.71
C SER A 4 -11.60 37.51 -39.83
N THR A 5 -11.80 37.53 -38.50
CA THR A 5 -10.73 37.83 -37.53
C THR A 5 -10.44 36.60 -36.69
N THR A 6 -9.52 35.76 -37.18
CA THR A 6 -8.87 34.71 -36.38
C THR A 6 -8.10 35.35 -35.23
N ARG A 7 -8.51 35.10 -33.98
CA ARG A 7 -7.75 35.51 -32.79
C ARG A 7 -6.80 34.39 -32.39
N ARG A 8 -5.54 34.47 -32.83
CA ARG A 8 -4.43 33.81 -32.12
C ARG A 8 -4.19 34.57 -30.82
N ARG A 9 -4.36 33.92 -29.66
CA ARG A 9 -3.76 34.39 -28.40
C ARG A 9 -2.40 33.71 -28.28
N LEU A 10 -1.33 34.49 -28.21
CA LEU A 10 -0.09 34.02 -27.60
C LEU A 10 -0.32 34.08 -26.09
N LEU A 11 -0.11 32.96 -25.38
CA LEU A 11 0.17 33.03 -23.96
C LEU A 11 1.61 33.51 -23.77
N GLN A 12 1.83 34.40 -22.80
CA GLN A 12 3.17 34.76 -22.36
C GLN A 12 3.54 33.84 -21.19
N VAL A 13 4.57 33.02 -21.37
CA VAL A 13 5.21 32.32 -20.24
C VAL A 13 5.93 33.38 -19.39
N SER A 14 5.40 33.64 -18.20
CA SER A 14 6.08 34.45 -17.19
C SER A 14 6.78 33.51 -16.20
N ALA A 15 8.07 33.30 -16.39
CA ALA A 15 8.89 32.55 -15.44
C ALA A 15 8.85 33.24 -14.06
N GLY A 16 8.18 32.58 -13.11
CA GLY A 16 8.03 33.02 -11.74
C GLY A 16 8.29 31.86 -10.81
N THR A 17 9.55 31.70 -10.40
CA THR A 17 9.96 30.65 -9.44
C THR A 17 9.23 30.85 -8.11
N LEU A 18 8.27 29.96 -7.83
CA LEU A 18 7.64 29.80 -6.54
C LEU A 18 7.90 28.36 -6.08
N LEU A 19 8.98 28.20 -5.31
CA LEU A 19 9.10 27.06 -4.41
C LEU A 19 8.03 27.26 -3.32
N ALA A 20 6.87 26.66 -3.54
CA ALA A 20 5.78 26.57 -2.58
C ALA A 20 5.45 25.08 -2.42
N GLY A 21 6.22 24.39 -1.57
CA GLY A 21 5.91 23.00 -1.24
C GLY A 21 4.52 22.92 -0.64
N VAL A 22 3.64 22.14 -1.26
CA VAL A 22 2.26 21.92 -0.81
C VAL A 22 2.27 20.80 0.23
N ALA A 23 2.94 21.05 1.36
CA ALA A 23 2.68 20.31 2.59
C ALA A 23 1.27 20.72 3.07
N GLY A 24 0.26 20.08 2.49
CA GLY A 24 -1.09 20.59 2.33
C GLY A 24 -2.18 19.75 2.98
N CYS A 25 -1.99 19.35 4.23
CA CYS A 25 -3.03 18.78 5.09
C CYS A 25 -3.51 17.35 4.78
N LEU A 26 -2.61 16.35 4.83
CA LEU A 26 -2.99 15.15 5.58
C LEU A 26 -3.27 15.57 7.03
N GLY A 27 -4.38 15.11 7.60
CA GLY A 27 -4.68 15.32 9.00
C GLY A 27 -3.65 14.61 9.88
N ASP A 28 -3.08 15.30 10.88
CA ASP A 28 -2.24 14.74 11.95
C ASP A 28 -3.11 13.92 12.94
N GLU A 29 -3.95 13.02 12.40
CA GLU A 29 -4.51 11.87 13.11
C GLU A 29 -3.51 10.74 12.97
N ARG A 30 -2.40 10.85 13.74
CA ARG A 30 -1.39 9.81 13.84
C ARG A 30 -2.07 8.49 14.18
N PRO A 31 -2.04 7.48 13.29
CA PRO A 31 -2.39 6.14 13.70
C PRO A 31 -1.37 5.75 14.79
N ARG A 32 -1.87 5.20 15.89
CA ARG A 32 -1.01 4.40 16.77
C ARG A 32 -1.00 3.02 16.13
N LEU A 33 0.19 2.44 15.89
CA LEU A 33 0.52 1.56 14.75
C LEU A 33 0.87 2.44 13.54
N PHE A 34 2.12 2.63 13.12
CA PHE A 34 3.38 1.96 13.46
C PHE A 34 4.40 3.02 13.92
N SER A 35 5.30 2.69 14.84
CA SER A 35 6.31 3.64 15.33
C SER A 35 7.71 3.17 14.99
N ASP A 36 8.43 4.00 14.24
CA ASP A 36 9.82 3.82 13.81
C ASP A 36 10.70 3.20 14.91
N GLY A 37 11.01 1.90 14.76
CA GLY A 37 11.68 1.07 15.76
C GLY A 37 13.20 1.03 15.61
N ASP A 38 13.87 2.17 15.81
CA ASP A 38 15.35 2.27 15.76
C ASP A 38 16.01 1.43 16.89
N GLU A 39 16.96 0.54 16.54
CA GLU A 39 17.51 -0.48 17.44
C GLU A 39 18.30 0.11 18.63
N SER A 40 18.06 -0.39 19.86
CA SER A 40 18.84 0.00 21.05
C SER A 40 18.76 -1.01 22.21
N ASP A 41 19.84 -1.78 22.42
CA ASP A 41 20.02 -2.75 23.53
C ASP A 41 19.68 -2.22 24.95
N GLY A 42 19.00 -3.01 25.80
CA GLY A 42 18.81 -2.66 27.22
C GLY A 42 18.14 -3.69 28.15
N ASP A 43 18.93 -4.36 29.00
CA ASP A 43 18.52 -5.37 29.99
C ASP A 43 17.77 -4.84 31.24
N SER A 44 16.91 -5.70 31.82
CA SER A 44 16.48 -5.85 33.23
C SER A 44 15.24 -5.14 33.83
N GLY A 45 14.19 -5.94 34.13
CA GLY A 45 13.81 -6.22 35.55
C GLY A 45 12.49 -5.72 36.17
N GLY A 46 11.36 -6.40 35.90
CA GLY A 46 10.30 -6.87 36.85
C GLY A 46 9.51 -5.93 37.80
N GLY A 47 8.17 -6.11 37.85
CA GLY A 47 7.30 -5.66 38.96
C GLY A 47 5.78 -5.85 38.75
N ASP A 48 5.08 -6.47 39.71
CA ASP A 48 3.64 -6.76 39.66
C ASP A 48 2.73 -5.50 39.77
N GLY A 49 1.58 -5.48 39.09
CA GLY A 49 0.51 -4.49 39.34
C GLY A 49 -0.76 -4.59 38.48
N ASP A 50 -1.89 -5.03 39.07
CA ASP A 50 -3.22 -4.99 38.46
C ASP A 50 -3.66 -3.55 38.11
N GLY A 51 -4.13 -3.26 36.88
CA GLY A 51 -4.36 -1.85 36.53
C GLY A 51 -5.18 -1.39 35.33
N GLY A 52 -5.62 -2.24 34.38
CA GLY A 52 -6.65 -1.92 33.38
C GLY A 52 -6.42 -0.74 32.42
N GLY A 53 -6.13 -1.07 31.16
CA GLY A 53 -6.55 -0.29 29.99
C GLY A 53 -5.46 0.47 29.25
N ASN A 54 -4.87 -0.18 28.25
CA ASN A 54 -4.15 0.45 27.15
C ASN A 54 -3.73 -0.57 26.09
N ASP A 55 -4.14 -0.26 24.87
CA ASP A 55 -3.75 -0.71 23.53
C ASP A 55 -2.20 -0.67 23.33
N GLN A 56 -1.48 -1.48 24.10
CA GLN A 56 -0.03 -1.68 23.99
C GLN A 56 0.23 -3.07 23.45
N TRP A 57 0.89 -3.13 22.29
CA TRP A 57 1.28 -4.37 21.64
C TRP A 57 2.35 -5.07 22.47
N LEU A 58 1.97 -6.22 23.04
CA LEU A 58 2.77 -6.95 24.02
C LEU A 58 3.76 -7.89 23.30
N ALA A 59 4.89 -7.34 22.90
CA ALA A 59 6.16 -8.10 22.86
C ALA A 59 6.67 -8.47 24.28
N ASP A 60 5.86 -8.21 25.32
CA ASP A 60 6.24 -8.18 26.73
C ASP A 60 6.26 -9.59 27.36
N THR A 61 7.04 -10.51 26.79
CA THR A 61 7.85 -11.54 27.49
C THR A 61 8.58 -12.45 26.50
N ARG A 62 9.83 -12.12 26.09
CA ARG A 62 10.70 -13.08 25.41
C ARG A 62 12.06 -13.35 26.07
N ALA A 63 12.08 -14.50 26.73
CA ALA A 63 13.23 -15.40 26.80
C ALA A 63 12.81 -16.90 26.67
N ASP A 64 11.51 -17.22 26.51
CA ASP A 64 10.92 -18.50 26.97
C ASP A 64 9.77 -19.07 26.07
N ALA A 65 9.73 -18.84 24.75
CA ALA A 65 8.51 -19.11 23.97
C ALA A 65 8.32 -20.55 23.44
N THR A 66 7.08 -21.06 23.57
CA THR A 66 6.64 -22.46 23.36
C THR A 66 5.10 -22.54 23.53
N THR A 67 4.26 -23.34 22.86
CA THR A 67 4.28 -24.14 21.61
C THR A 67 2.83 -24.62 21.34
N LEU A 68 2.41 -24.76 20.07
CA LEU A 68 1.28 -25.63 19.68
C LEU A 68 1.67 -27.11 19.87
N GLU A 69 0.74 -28.01 20.28
CA GLU A 69 0.93 -29.46 20.09
C GLU A 69 -0.31 -30.15 19.51
N ASP A 70 -0.07 -30.61 18.29
CA ASP A 70 -0.81 -31.49 17.40
C ASP A 70 -1.47 -32.73 18.03
N GLU A 71 -2.65 -33.13 17.53
CA GLU A 71 -3.02 -34.55 17.42
C GLU A 71 -3.36 -34.96 15.95
N SER A 72 -2.87 -34.16 15.00
CA SER A 72 -2.65 -34.37 13.55
C SER A 72 -3.58 -33.66 12.56
N GLY A 73 -3.10 -32.50 12.09
CA GLY A 73 -2.86 -32.29 10.65
C GLY A 73 -3.66 -31.17 9.96
N ASP A 74 -3.28 -29.89 10.07
CA ASP A 74 -2.05 -29.35 10.71
C ASP A 74 -2.29 -27.93 11.34
N ALA A 75 -3.37 -27.70 12.14
CA ALA A 75 -4.14 -26.41 12.07
C ALA A 75 -4.90 -25.80 13.31
N ARG A 76 -5.32 -24.51 13.19
CA ARG A 76 -6.46 -23.71 13.82
C ARG A 76 -6.49 -23.24 15.31
N ILE A 77 -7.03 -22.02 15.58
CA ILE A 77 -8.19 -21.64 16.46
C ILE A 77 -8.14 -20.28 17.27
N ASP A 78 -9.23 -19.49 17.15
CA ASP A 78 -9.93 -18.57 18.10
C ASP A 78 -9.22 -17.68 19.17
N ASP A 79 -7.96 -17.25 18.99
CA ASP A 79 -7.22 -16.15 19.69
C ASP A 79 -5.98 -16.55 20.52
N HIS A 80 -4.98 -15.66 20.44
CA HIS A 80 -3.64 -15.61 21.02
C HIS A 80 -2.69 -16.79 20.70
N VAL A 81 -2.15 -16.72 19.49
CA VAL A 81 -1.01 -17.46 18.90
C VAL A 81 0.33 -17.04 19.54
N VAL A 82 1.43 -17.71 19.17
CA VAL A 82 2.85 -17.54 19.56
C VAL A 82 3.67 -18.66 18.83
N VAL A 83 4.99 -18.81 18.99
CA VAL A 83 6.14 -18.35 18.17
C VAL A 83 7.25 -19.45 18.18
N PRO A 84 8.38 -19.36 17.42
CA PRO A 84 9.54 -20.27 17.51
C PRO A 84 10.35 -20.08 18.84
N ALA A 85 11.39 -20.85 19.19
CA ALA A 85 12.54 -21.31 18.41
C ALA A 85 12.48 -22.77 17.91
N GLY A 86 12.52 -22.96 16.58
CA GLY A 86 12.53 -24.27 15.92
C GLY A 86 11.14 -24.80 15.52
N PHE A 87 10.30 -23.90 14.98
CA PHE A 87 8.95 -24.19 14.50
C PHE A 87 8.97 -24.76 13.06
N GLU A 88 8.00 -25.61 12.74
CA GLU A 88 7.70 -26.14 11.39
C GLU A 88 6.18 -26.34 11.32
N LEU A 89 5.50 -25.83 10.28
CA LEU A 89 4.09 -26.15 10.00
C LEU A 89 3.79 -26.05 8.49
N ASP A 90 3.79 -27.20 7.82
CA ASP A 90 3.42 -27.35 6.39
C ASP A 90 1.90 -27.16 6.16
N GLY A 91 1.36 -26.01 6.55
CA GLY A 91 0.37 -25.32 5.72
C GLY A 91 -1.02 -25.01 6.25
N ASN A 92 -1.13 -24.19 7.30
CA ASN A 92 -2.39 -23.92 8.00
C ASN A 92 -2.29 -22.69 8.97
N LEU A 93 -3.34 -22.13 9.60
CA LEU A 93 -4.80 -22.01 9.29
C LEU A 93 -5.54 -21.31 10.44
N ALA A 94 -6.54 -20.47 10.10
CA ALA A 94 -7.70 -20.00 10.88
C ALA A 94 -7.59 -19.76 12.40
N ALA A 95 -7.55 -18.49 12.80
CA ALA A 95 -7.60 -18.02 14.17
C ALA A 95 -8.54 -16.80 14.32
N ALA A 96 -9.64 -16.93 15.07
CA ALA A 96 -10.53 -15.80 15.40
C ALA A 96 -9.96 -14.90 16.52
N GLY A 97 -8.69 -14.55 16.38
CA GLY A 97 -7.91 -13.66 17.20
C GLY A 97 -6.40 -13.84 16.95
N SER A 98 -5.62 -12.94 17.54
CA SER A 98 -4.26 -12.56 17.14
C SER A 98 -3.19 -13.68 17.20
N VAL A 99 -2.15 -13.63 16.35
CA VAL A 99 -0.74 -13.32 16.77
C VAL A 99 0.37 -13.79 15.79
N VAL A 100 1.35 -12.88 15.64
CA VAL A 100 2.83 -12.99 15.53
C VAL A 100 3.45 -14.40 15.37
N LEU A 101 4.47 -14.52 14.49
CA LEU A 101 5.66 -15.35 14.75
C LEU A 101 6.97 -14.54 14.55
N GLU A 102 7.99 -14.87 15.36
CA GLU A 102 9.40 -14.40 15.38
C GLU A 102 10.22 -15.27 16.36
N ASP A 103 11.48 -15.67 16.13
CA ASP A 103 12.27 -15.78 14.90
C ASP A 103 12.84 -17.22 14.71
N ASP A 104 12.98 -17.80 13.51
CA ASP A 104 12.55 -17.43 12.15
C ASP A 104 11.11 -17.94 11.79
N ALA A 105 10.50 -17.55 10.65
CA ALA A 105 9.08 -17.83 10.32
C ALA A 105 8.78 -18.38 8.89
N GLU A 106 7.91 -19.40 8.80
CA GLU A 106 7.38 -20.04 7.55
C GLU A 106 6.01 -20.73 7.83
N ILE A 107 5.08 -20.81 6.86
CA ILE A 107 3.82 -21.62 6.90
C ILE A 107 3.41 -22.14 5.50
N ASP A 108 3.57 -23.42 5.17
CA ASP A 108 3.45 -23.93 3.78
C ASP A 108 1.97 -24.17 3.28
N GLY A 109 1.06 -23.20 3.45
CA GLY A 109 -0.40 -23.37 3.21
C GLY A 109 -1.32 -22.30 3.85
N ASN A 110 -2.62 -22.37 3.53
CA ASN A 110 -3.63 -21.36 3.89
C ASN A 110 -3.61 -20.93 5.38
N LEU A 111 -3.46 -19.63 5.64
CA LEU A 111 -3.60 -18.96 6.94
C LEU A 111 -4.94 -18.21 7.00
N GLU A 112 -5.55 -18.08 8.17
CA GLU A 112 -6.76 -17.24 8.34
C GLU A 112 -6.71 -16.60 9.74
N ALA A 113 -7.00 -15.31 9.91
CA ALA A 113 -6.67 -14.54 11.14
C ALA A 113 -7.72 -13.47 11.50
N GLY A 114 -8.94 -13.89 11.83
CA GLY A 114 -10.00 -13.06 12.40
C GLY A 114 -9.85 -12.62 13.86
N GLU A 115 -8.65 -12.19 14.26
CA GLU A 115 -8.50 -10.74 14.26
C GLU A 115 -7.09 -10.26 13.87
N HIS A 116 -5.95 -10.63 14.51
CA HIS A 116 -4.74 -9.77 14.34
C HIS A 116 -3.35 -10.40 14.17
N VAL A 117 -2.73 -10.21 12.99
CA VAL A 117 -1.27 -10.12 12.71
C VAL A 117 -0.43 -11.34 13.13
N LEU A 118 0.90 -11.47 12.94
CA LEU A 118 2.04 -10.73 12.31
C LEU A 118 3.07 -11.82 11.92
N LEU A 119 4.00 -11.61 10.99
CA LEU A 119 5.26 -12.39 11.03
C LEU A 119 6.49 -11.52 10.67
N GLU A 120 7.47 -11.56 11.57
CA GLU A 120 8.87 -11.14 11.41
C GLU A 120 9.73 -12.37 11.82
N ARG A 121 11.05 -12.30 11.95
CA ARG A 121 12.01 -12.10 10.86
C ARG A 121 12.72 -13.45 10.70
N ASP A 122 13.04 -13.99 9.54
CA ASP A 122 12.48 -13.73 8.20
C ASP A 122 11.11 -14.49 8.11
N ALA A 123 10.22 -14.22 7.13
CA ALA A 123 8.84 -14.76 7.11
C ALA A 123 8.45 -15.44 5.77
N ALA A 124 7.55 -16.44 5.77
CA ALA A 124 6.96 -17.01 4.55
C ALA A 124 5.56 -17.64 4.77
N VAL A 125 4.69 -17.71 3.74
CA VAL A 125 3.44 -18.50 3.71
C VAL A 125 3.11 -19.06 2.29
N ASP A 126 3.16 -20.38 2.02
CA ASP A 126 2.80 -21.00 0.71
C ASP A 126 1.28 -21.25 0.59
N GLY A 127 0.50 -20.17 0.53
CA GLY A 127 -0.93 -20.20 0.29
C GLY A 127 -1.65 -18.95 0.81
N ASN A 128 -2.98 -18.92 0.65
CA ASN A 128 -3.76 -17.71 0.94
C ASN A 128 -3.80 -17.33 2.44
N VAL A 129 -3.84 -16.04 2.74
CA VAL A 129 -4.09 -15.44 4.07
C VAL A 129 -5.50 -14.82 4.08
N ASP A 130 -6.37 -15.10 5.05
CA ASP A 130 -7.74 -14.51 5.13
C ASP A 130 -8.10 -14.01 6.54
N ALA A 131 -8.31 -12.72 6.80
CA ALA A 131 -8.35 -12.17 8.17
C ALA A 131 -9.51 -11.20 8.46
N ASP A 132 -10.33 -11.42 9.50
CA ASP A 132 -11.32 -10.41 9.94
C ASP A 132 -10.66 -9.11 10.49
N GLY A 133 -9.33 -9.05 10.69
CA GLY A 133 -8.61 -7.83 11.10
C GLY A 133 -7.17 -7.77 10.57
N ASP A 134 -6.36 -6.85 11.13
CA ASP A 134 -5.05 -6.46 10.58
C ASP A 134 -4.06 -7.63 10.29
N VAL A 135 -3.26 -7.46 9.23
CA VAL A 135 -2.15 -8.30 8.77
C VAL A 135 -0.90 -7.42 8.60
N LEU A 136 0.28 -7.92 8.95
CA LEU A 136 1.58 -7.25 8.78
C LEU A 136 2.63 -8.35 8.65
N LEU A 137 3.37 -8.43 7.54
CA LEU A 137 4.53 -9.31 7.43
C LEU A 137 5.77 -8.48 7.04
N GLU A 138 6.81 -8.50 7.88
CA GLU A 138 8.02 -7.68 7.71
C GLU A 138 9.29 -8.54 7.80
N ARG A 139 10.41 -8.09 7.22
CA ARG A 139 10.90 -8.84 6.07
C ARG A 139 11.87 -9.94 6.55
N ASP A 140 12.10 -11.04 5.86
CA ASP A 140 12.03 -11.18 4.40
C ASP A 140 10.79 -11.98 3.96
N ALA A 141 9.61 -11.35 4.06
CA ALA A 141 8.28 -11.96 3.95
C ALA A 141 7.93 -12.40 2.51
N GLU A 142 7.67 -13.68 2.29
CA GLU A 142 7.15 -14.24 1.02
C GLU A 142 5.74 -14.85 1.20
N VAL A 143 4.83 -14.71 0.24
CA VAL A 143 3.51 -15.38 0.22
C VAL A 143 3.25 -15.99 -1.18
N ASP A 144 2.96 -17.29 -1.29
CA ASP A 144 2.61 -17.96 -2.56
C ASP A 144 1.07 -18.16 -2.63
N GLY A 145 0.34 -17.04 -2.74
CA GLY A 145 -1.12 -17.00 -2.77
C GLY A 145 -1.74 -15.66 -2.33
N ASP A 146 -3.07 -15.62 -2.26
CA ASP A 146 -3.82 -14.36 -2.05
C ASP A 146 -3.88 -13.94 -0.57
N ILE A 147 -3.73 -12.64 -0.28
CA ILE A 147 -4.04 -12.03 1.03
C ILE A 147 -5.44 -11.38 0.97
N ALA A 148 -6.31 -11.69 1.92
CA ALA A 148 -7.61 -11.06 2.11
C ALA A 148 -7.75 -10.60 3.57
N THR A 149 -8.30 -9.42 3.82
CA THR A 149 -8.58 -8.95 5.19
C THR A 149 -9.75 -7.95 5.30
N SER A 150 -10.38 -7.90 6.47
CA SER A 150 -11.34 -6.86 6.89
C SER A 150 -10.68 -5.71 7.67
N GLY A 151 -9.41 -5.87 8.07
CA GLY A 151 -8.54 -4.83 8.63
C GLY A 151 -7.56 -4.26 7.61
N GLN A 152 -6.35 -3.92 8.05
CA GLN A 152 -5.27 -3.35 7.24
C GLN A 152 -4.18 -4.40 6.94
N VAL A 153 -3.59 -4.37 5.74
CA VAL A 153 -2.35 -5.10 5.38
C VAL A 153 -1.15 -4.16 5.48
N GLY A 154 -0.05 -4.65 6.04
CA GLY A 154 1.28 -4.04 5.93
C GLY A 154 2.32 -5.04 5.42
N LEU A 155 3.24 -4.59 4.57
CA LEU A 155 4.33 -5.41 4.03
C LEU A 155 5.61 -4.55 3.99
N ARG A 156 6.70 -5.00 4.63
CA ARG A 156 7.96 -4.22 4.64
C ARG A 156 8.73 -4.36 3.32
N SER A 157 9.66 -3.43 3.12
CA SER A 157 10.74 -3.49 2.15
C SER A 157 11.27 -4.90 1.92
N GLY A 158 11.22 -5.40 0.69
CA GLY A 158 11.64 -6.74 0.27
C GLY A 158 10.58 -7.84 0.40
N ALA A 159 9.31 -7.52 0.71
CA ALA A 159 8.23 -8.51 0.74
C ALA A 159 7.80 -8.94 -0.68
N ALA A 160 7.37 -10.19 -0.84
CA ALA A 160 6.85 -10.73 -2.10
C ALA A 160 5.50 -11.46 -1.91
N VAL A 161 4.56 -11.31 -2.84
CA VAL A 161 3.27 -12.04 -2.87
C VAL A 161 2.98 -12.53 -4.30
N ASP A 162 2.84 -13.84 -4.53
CA ASP A 162 2.41 -14.48 -5.80
C ASP A 162 0.88 -14.69 -5.78
N GLY A 163 0.13 -13.58 -5.77
CA GLY A 163 -1.34 -13.57 -5.62
C GLY A 163 -1.93 -12.19 -5.31
N ASP A 164 -3.26 -12.14 -5.18
CA ASP A 164 -4.01 -10.89 -4.98
C ASP A 164 -3.93 -10.38 -3.52
N VAL A 165 -4.08 -9.08 -3.26
CA VAL A 165 -4.11 -8.47 -1.90
C VAL A 165 -5.37 -7.62 -1.70
N GLU A 166 -6.42 -8.17 -1.08
CA GLU A 166 -7.68 -7.50 -0.74
C GLU A 166 -7.74 -7.06 0.74
N SER A 167 -8.15 -5.81 1.02
CA SER A 167 -8.24 -5.24 2.37
C SER A 167 -9.43 -4.29 2.56
N ALA A 168 -10.35 -4.57 3.47
CA ALA A 168 -11.49 -3.67 3.70
C ALA A 168 -11.10 -2.31 4.35
N ASP A 169 -9.88 -2.12 4.87
CA ASP A 169 -9.36 -0.79 5.29
C ASP A 169 -8.15 -0.33 4.46
N ARG A 170 -6.90 -0.72 4.79
CA ARG A 170 -5.71 -0.17 4.11
C ARG A 170 -4.72 -1.25 3.66
N VAL A 171 -4.13 -1.08 2.50
CA VAL A 171 -2.91 -1.79 2.08
C VAL A 171 -1.73 -0.83 2.15
N LEU A 172 -0.71 -1.18 2.92
CA LEU A 172 0.56 -0.45 3.06
C LEU A 172 1.72 -1.36 2.61
N LEU A 173 2.22 -1.10 1.41
CA LEU A 173 3.46 -1.68 0.92
C LEU A 173 4.59 -0.69 1.22
N GLU A 174 5.66 -1.09 1.93
CA GLU A 174 6.85 -0.26 2.12
C GLU A 174 7.89 -0.48 0.98
N GLU A 175 9.12 0.00 1.14
CA GLU A 175 10.14 0.24 0.09
C GLU A 175 10.63 -1.02 -0.67
N ALA A 176 10.27 -1.22 -1.94
CA ALA A 176 10.56 -2.41 -2.75
C ALA A 176 9.87 -3.70 -2.27
N ALA A 177 8.55 -3.66 -2.12
CA ALA A 177 7.69 -4.85 -2.08
C ALA A 177 7.23 -5.24 -3.51
N GLU A 178 7.07 -6.53 -3.80
CA GLU A 178 6.66 -7.07 -5.11
C GLU A 178 5.36 -7.88 -4.98
N ILE A 179 4.31 -7.56 -5.76
CA ILE A 179 3.02 -8.28 -5.79
C ILE A 179 2.76 -8.77 -7.23
N ASP A 180 2.62 -10.07 -7.45
CA ASP A 180 2.25 -10.69 -8.74
C ASP A 180 0.73 -10.97 -8.82
N GLY A 181 -0.08 -9.93 -8.57
CA GLY A 181 -1.54 -9.99 -8.53
C GLY A 181 -2.19 -8.61 -8.38
N ASP A 182 -3.52 -8.59 -8.24
CA ASP A 182 -4.31 -7.37 -8.07
C ASP A 182 -4.29 -6.87 -6.61
N VAL A 183 -4.41 -5.56 -6.35
CA VAL A 183 -4.44 -4.98 -5.00
C VAL A 183 -5.73 -4.19 -4.76
N ALA A 184 -6.53 -4.59 -3.78
CA ALA A 184 -7.83 -3.96 -3.50
C ALA A 184 -7.94 -3.43 -2.06
N GLY A 185 -8.59 -2.27 -1.87
CA GLY A 185 -9.03 -1.88 -0.52
C GLY A 185 -9.76 -0.55 -0.32
N THR A 186 -9.66 0.08 0.86
CA THR A 186 -10.15 1.46 1.06
C THR A 186 -9.06 2.51 0.87
N HIS A 187 -7.83 2.27 1.33
CA HIS A 187 -6.69 3.12 0.94
C HIS A 187 -5.50 2.24 0.58
N VAL A 188 -4.88 2.47 -0.58
CA VAL A 188 -3.72 1.69 -1.04
C VAL A 188 -2.51 2.61 -1.10
N ARG A 189 -1.39 2.20 -0.51
CA ARG A 189 -0.11 2.90 -0.60
C ARG A 189 0.98 1.94 -1.06
N LEU A 190 1.55 2.21 -2.23
CA LEU A 190 2.78 1.61 -2.72
C LEU A 190 3.95 2.46 -2.26
N GLY A 191 4.89 1.84 -1.54
CA GLY A 191 6.14 2.45 -1.12
C GLY A 191 7.13 2.64 -2.27
N THR A 192 8.18 3.40 -2.00
CA THR A 192 9.27 3.70 -2.95
C THR A 192 9.85 2.40 -3.55
N ASP A 193 10.19 2.37 -4.85
CA ASP A 193 10.72 1.18 -5.56
C ASP A 193 9.80 -0.09 -5.58
N SER A 194 8.54 -0.02 -5.10
CA SER A 194 7.64 -1.19 -5.04
C SER A 194 6.89 -1.49 -6.34
N ALA A 195 6.57 -2.76 -6.59
CA ALA A 195 5.95 -3.25 -7.82
C ALA A 195 4.64 -4.02 -7.59
N VAL A 196 3.63 -3.77 -8.42
CA VAL A 196 2.38 -4.54 -8.53
C VAL A 196 2.17 -4.92 -10.00
N SER A 197 1.98 -6.22 -10.29
CA SER A 197 1.83 -6.71 -11.67
C SER A 197 0.39 -6.64 -12.21
N GLY A 198 -0.60 -6.60 -11.30
CA GLY A 198 -2.02 -6.48 -11.60
C GLY A 198 -2.58 -5.06 -11.47
N ASP A 199 -3.90 -4.99 -11.33
CA ASP A 199 -4.68 -3.76 -11.20
C ASP A 199 -4.80 -3.31 -9.72
N ILE A 200 -5.14 -2.04 -9.48
CA ILE A 200 -5.43 -1.50 -8.13
C ILE A 200 -6.88 -0.99 -8.05
N ASP A 201 -7.74 -1.57 -7.19
CA ASP A 201 -9.11 -1.09 -6.92
C ASP A 201 -9.22 -0.57 -5.47
N ALA A 202 -9.24 0.76 -5.31
CA ALA A 202 -9.44 1.39 -4.01
C ALA A 202 -10.79 2.12 -3.92
N SER A 203 -11.60 1.79 -2.91
CA SER A 203 -12.83 2.56 -2.63
C SER A 203 -12.60 3.96 -2.04
N GLY A 204 -11.35 4.29 -1.70
CA GLY A 204 -10.88 5.60 -1.23
C GLY A 204 -9.65 6.09 -2.01
N ASP A 205 -8.57 6.44 -1.32
CA ASP A 205 -7.38 7.06 -1.94
C ASP A 205 -6.28 6.03 -2.30
N VAL A 206 -5.61 6.22 -3.43
CA VAL A 206 -4.39 5.49 -3.83
C VAL A 206 -3.19 6.45 -3.77
N LEU A 207 -2.05 5.97 -3.27
CA LEU A 207 -0.76 6.64 -3.33
C LEU A 207 0.31 5.69 -3.90
N VAL A 208 0.88 6.04 -5.04
CA VAL A 208 2.06 5.38 -5.63
C VAL A 208 3.27 6.28 -5.36
N GLU A 209 4.18 5.86 -4.48
CA GLU A 209 5.39 6.61 -4.15
C GLU A 209 6.43 6.63 -5.28
N ALA A 210 7.51 7.37 -5.08
CA ALA A 210 8.56 7.55 -6.08
C ALA A 210 9.20 6.23 -6.54
N ASP A 211 9.57 6.16 -7.82
CA ASP A 211 10.18 5.00 -8.47
C ASP A 211 9.35 3.68 -8.41
N ALA A 212 8.13 3.68 -7.85
CA ALA A 212 7.23 2.52 -7.79
C ALA A 212 6.50 2.26 -9.12
N THR A 213 6.08 1.01 -9.35
CA THR A 213 5.48 0.56 -10.62
C THR A 213 4.18 -0.23 -10.43
N VAL A 214 3.16 0.11 -11.20
CA VAL A 214 1.92 -0.68 -11.37
C VAL A 214 1.83 -1.07 -12.84
N ASP A 215 1.81 -2.36 -13.19
CA ASP A 215 1.71 -2.78 -14.60
C ASP A 215 0.27 -2.70 -15.13
N GLY A 216 -0.74 -2.79 -14.26
CA GLY A 216 -2.18 -2.71 -14.57
C GLY A 216 -2.80 -1.31 -14.45
N ASP A 217 -4.13 -1.30 -14.38
CA ASP A 217 -4.99 -0.12 -14.22
C ASP A 217 -5.09 0.32 -12.74
N ILE A 218 -5.45 1.59 -12.47
CA ILE A 218 -5.74 2.10 -11.12
C ILE A 218 -7.15 2.72 -11.08
N ASP A 219 -8.06 2.10 -10.33
CA ASP A 219 -9.42 2.57 -10.04
C ASP A 219 -9.51 3.12 -8.59
N ALA A 220 -9.93 4.38 -8.41
CA ALA A 220 -10.06 5.00 -7.08
C ALA A 220 -11.39 5.74 -6.84
N GLY A 221 -12.06 5.39 -5.74
CA GLY A 221 -13.25 6.05 -5.22
C GLY A 221 -13.00 7.46 -4.63
N GLN A 222 -11.74 7.86 -4.47
CA GLN A 222 -11.30 9.21 -4.14
C GLN A 222 -10.08 9.62 -4.97
N ALA A 223 -8.96 10.03 -4.36
CA ALA A 223 -7.80 10.59 -5.06
C ALA A 223 -6.78 9.53 -5.49
N VAL A 224 -6.03 9.79 -6.57
CA VAL A 224 -4.86 8.99 -6.97
C VAL A 224 -3.63 9.89 -6.99
N GLY A 225 -2.75 9.74 -6.02
CA GLY A 225 -1.44 10.39 -6.02
C GLY A 225 -0.40 9.49 -6.67
N ILE A 226 0.25 9.95 -7.73
CA ILE A 226 1.42 9.31 -8.34
C ILE A 226 2.60 10.22 -8.06
N GLU A 227 3.63 9.76 -7.35
CA GLU A 227 4.80 10.57 -7.00
C GLU A 227 5.87 10.57 -8.12
N ALA A 228 7.08 11.07 -7.81
CA ALA A 228 8.09 11.36 -8.82
C ALA A 228 8.71 10.10 -9.44
N ASP A 229 8.90 10.13 -10.75
CA ASP A 229 9.56 9.08 -11.55
C ASP A 229 8.89 7.67 -11.42
N ALA A 230 7.67 7.57 -10.86
CA ALA A 230 6.84 6.36 -10.76
C ALA A 230 6.12 5.99 -12.08
N ALA A 231 5.67 4.74 -12.24
CA ALA A 231 5.06 4.26 -13.48
C ALA A 231 3.72 3.52 -13.28
N VAL A 232 2.76 3.77 -14.17
CA VAL A 232 1.50 3.02 -14.31
C VAL A 232 1.37 2.55 -15.76
N GLY A 233 1.22 1.25 -15.98
CA GLY A 233 1.12 0.61 -17.28
C GLY A 233 -0.27 0.68 -17.91
N GLY A 234 -1.30 0.82 -17.09
CA GLY A 234 -2.70 0.93 -17.48
C GLY A 234 -3.28 2.34 -17.43
N ASP A 235 -4.61 2.39 -17.41
CA ASP A 235 -5.45 3.58 -17.23
C ASP A 235 -5.51 3.98 -15.73
N VAL A 236 -5.80 5.26 -15.45
CA VAL A 236 -6.02 5.78 -14.08
C VAL A 236 -7.38 6.45 -14.00
N GLU A 237 -8.36 5.86 -13.30
CA GLU A 237 -9.67 6.44 -13.00
C GLU A 237 -9.79 6.83 -11.51
N ALA A 238 -10.23 8.06 -11.24
CA ALA A 238 -10.39 8.57 -9.88
C ALA A 238 -11.69 9.39 -9.72
N SER A 239 -12.29 9.41 -8.53
CA SER A 239 -13.40 10.33 -8.24
C SER A 239 -12.94 11.68 -7.62
N GLY A 240 -11.67 11.79 -7.25
CA GLY A 240 -11.06 12.92 -6.54
C GLY A 240 -9.91 13.59 -7.30
N ASP A 241 -8.98 14.19 -6.59
CA ASP A 241 -7.83 14.88 -7.19
C ASP A 241 -6.81 13.86 -7.73
N VAL A 242 -6.18 14.13 -8.89
CA VAL A 242 -5.09 13.29 -9.45
C VAL A 242 -3.82 14.12 -9.67
N PRO A 243 -2.96 14.27 -8.64
CA PRO A 243 -1.61 14.80 -8.80
C PRO A 243 -0.66 13.71 -9.34
N VAL A 244 0.04 14.01 -10.43
CA VAL A 244 1.06 13.16 -11.08
C VAL A 244 2.40 13.87 -11.00
N GLY A 245 3.32 13.29 -10.23
CA GLY A 245 4.60 13.85 -9.82
C GLY A 245 5.64 13.86 -10.92
N ARG A 246 6.68 14.68 -10.73
CA ARG A 246 7.71 14.93 -11.73
C ARG A 246 8.29 13.65 -12.33
N GLY A 247 8.26 13.51 -13.66
CA GLY A 247 8.90 12.41 -14.39
C GLY A 247 8.13 11.09 -14.38
N ALA A 248 6.97 11.03 -13.73
CA ALA A 248 6.13 9.85 -13.74
C ALA A 248 5.51 9.56 -15.12
N THR A 249 5.19 8.30 -15.36
CA THR A 249 4.62 7.82 -16.62
C THR A 249 3.29 7.09 -16.41
N VAL A 250 2.27 7.42 -17.19
CA VAL A 250 1.03 6.64 -17.30
C VAL A 250 0.86 6.23 -18.76
N ASP A 251 0.94 4.93 -19.06
CA ASP A 251 0.87 4.46 -20.46
C ASP A 251 -0.57 4.53 -21.02
N GLY A 252 -1.59 4.48 -20.16
CA GLY A 252 -3.01 4.60 -20.49
C GLY A 252 -3.61 6.01 -20.41
N ASP A 253 -4.93 6.07 -20.32
CA ASP A 253 -5.75 7.28 -20.11
C ASP A 253 -5.72 7.73 -18.64
N VAL A 254 -5.92 9.02 -18.36
CA VAL A 254 -6.13 9.53 -16.97
C VAL A 254 -7.48 10.24 -16.90
N SER A 255 -8.42 9.70 -16.11
CA SER A 255 -9.82 10.14 -16.01
C SER A 255 -10.20 10.47 -14.57
N THR A 256 -10.84 11.61 -14.33
CA THR A 256 -11.42 11.92 -13.02
C THR A 256 -12.59 12.89 -13.04
N ASP A 257 -13.43 12.84 -12.00
CA ASP A 257 -14.41 13.88 -11.66
C ASP A 257 -13.76 15.13 -11.01
N GLY A 258 -12.51 15.04 -10.56
CA GLY A 258 -11.75 16.11 -9.87
C GLY A 258 -10.69 16.81 -10.73
N PRO A 259 -9.82 17.64 -10.14
CA PRO A 259 -8.70 18.28 -10.82
C PRO A 259 -7.52 17.32 -11.04
N ILE A 260 -6.86 17.43 -12.19
CA ILE A 260 -5.60 16.77 -12.52
C ILE A 260 -4.47 17.80 -12.48
N GLU A 261 -3.36 17.48 -11.82
CA GLU A 261 -2.11 18.25 -11.86
C GLU A 261 -0.95 17.37 -12.35
N LEU A 262 -0.45 17.63 -13.56
CA LEU A 262 0.71 16.96 -14.15
C LEU A 262 1.95 17.83 -13.96
N GLU A 263 2.92 17.36 -13.17
CA GLU A 263 4.18 18.06 -12.91
C GLU A 263 5.12 18.06 -14.14
N ALA A 264 6.36 18.53 -13.95
CA ALA A 264 7.36 18.59 -15.01
C ALA A 264 7.82 17.19 -15.46
N ASP A 265 8.16 17.07 -16.74
CA ASP A 265 8.65 15.84 -17.37
C ASP A 265 7.68 14.61 -17.30
N VAL A 266 6.41 14.78 -16.92
CA VAL A 266 5.39 13.70 -16.91
C VAL A 266 5.03 13.26 -18.33
N GLU A 267 4.83 11.96 -18.56
CA GLU A 267 4.35 11.41 -19.85
C GLU A 267 3.05 10.62 -19.66
N VAL A 268 1.98 10.99 -20.39
CA VAL A 268 0.72 10.23 -20.47
C VAL A 268 0.50 9.74 -21.90
N GLY A 269 0.34 8.43 -22.09
CA GLY A 269 0.15 7.79 -23.39
C GLY A 269 -1.26 7.96 -23.97
N GLY A 270 -2.27 8.05 -23.11
CA GLY A 270 -3.68 8.18 -23.47
C GLY A 270 -4.26 9.59 -23.45
N ASP A 271 -5.59 9.66 -23.40
CA ASP A 271 -6.40 10.86 -23.20
C ASP A 271 -6.39 11.29 -21.72
N VAL A 272 -6.59 12.60 -21.44
CA VAL A 272 -6.61 13.14 -20.07
C VAL A 272 -7.90 13.93 -19.83
N THR A 273 -8.74 13.50 -18.88
CA THR A 273 -10.08 14.06 -18.63
C THR A 273 -10.29 14.39 -17.15
N GLY A 274 -10.60 15.65 -16.79
CA GLY A 274 -10.86 16.07 -15.40
C GLY A 274 -11.77 17.29 -15.26
N GLU A 275 -12.19 17.70 -14.05
CA GLU A 275 -12.83 19.02 -13.78
C GLU A 275 -11.95 20.17 -14.29
N ARG A 276 -10.63 19.97 -14.16
CA ARG A 276 -9.59 20.92 -14.56
C ARG A 276 -8.31 20.16 -14.82
N VAL A 277 -7.59 20.51 -15.88
CA VAL A 277 -6.28 19.91 -16.15
C VAL A 277 -5.19 20.98 -16.10
N ILE A 278 -4.27 20.85 -15.15
CA ILE A 278 -3.11 21.71 -14.97
C ILE A 278 -1.87 20.89 -15.32
N ALA A 279 -1.24 21.19 -16.45
CA ALA A 279 0.00 20.52 -16.85
C ALA A 279 1.17 21.51 -16.92
N ASP A 280 2.36 21.09 -16.45
CA ASP A 280 3.58 21.86 -16.71
C ASP A 280 3.88 21.96 -18.21
N SER A 281 4.64 22.98 -18.59
CA SER A 281 5.13 23.18 -19.96
C SER A 281 6.00 22.06 -20.55
N SER A 282 6.45 21.12 -19.72
CA SER A 282 7.27 19.96 -20.09
C SER A 282 6.52 18.61 -20.06
N ALA A 283 5.32 18.56 -19.46
CA ALA A 283 4.48 17.37 -19.50
C ALA A 283 4.03 17.05 -20.94
N SER A 284 3.94 15.77 -21.28
CA SER A 284 3.45 15.25 -22.54
C SER A 284 2.17 14.46 -22.33
N VAL A 285 1.18 14.70 -23.19
CA VAL A 285 -0.04 13.89 -23.31
C VAL A 285 -0.17 13.57 -24.79
N ASP A 286 -0.16 12.29 -25.15
CA ASP A 286 -0.23 11.85 -26.55
C ASP A 286 -1.67 11.85 -27.11
N GLY A 287 -2.68 11.71 -26.23
CA GLY A 287 -4.11 11.83 -26.53
C GLY A 287 -4.70 13.25 -26.47
N ASP A 288 -6.03 13.33 -26.39
CA ASP A 288 -6.81 14.56 -26.24
C ASP A 288 -6.96 14.95 -24.75
N VAL A 289 -6.78 16.24 -24.43
CA VAL A 289 -7.01 16.79 -23.08
C VAL A 289 -8.39 17.44 -22.98
N THR A 290 -9.23 16.98 -22.05
CA THR A 290 -10.63 17.37 -21.87
C THR A 290 -10.88 17.91 -20.45
N GLU A 291 -11.55 19.05 -20.34
CA GLU A 291 -12.08 19.57 -19.06
C GLU A 291 -13.62 19.40 -19.02
N THR A 292 -14.16 18.90 -17.91
CA THR A 292 -15.60 18.72 -17.65
C THR A 292 -16.24 20.00 -17.06
N GLU A 293 -17.59 20.08 -17.01
CA GLU A 293 -18.37 21.31 -16.63
C GLU A 293 -19.04 21.25 -15.24
#